data_AF-A0A1C6IU61-F1
#
_entry.id   AF-A0A1C6IU61-F1
#
_cell.length_a   1.000
_cell.length_b   1.000
_cell.length_c   1.000
_cell.angle_alpha   90.00
_cell.angle_beta   90.00
_cell.angle_gamma   90.00
#
_symmetry.space_group_name_H-M   'P 1'
#
loop_
_entity.id
_entity.type
_entity.pdbx_description
1 polymer ?
#
loop_
_entity_poly.entity_id
_entity_poly.type
_entity_poly.pdbx_seq_one_letter_code
_entity_poly.pdbx_strand_id
1 'polypeptide(L)' 'MTWGAFYMYYQCPQCGKKFKYAIDLLDVAGERFGQCPECKLAGTFIKEGPNTPDSLEYEEVDD' A
#
# COMPACT_ATOMS: atom_id res chain seq x y z
N MET A 1 9.81 -3.43 -21.01
CA MET A 1 8.94 -4.25 -20.14
C MET A 1 8.33 -3.30 -19.13
N THR A 2 7.14 -2.76 -19.40
CA THR A 2 6.39 -2.04 -18.37
C THR A 2 5.80 -3.10 -17.46
N TRP A 3 6.46 -3.40 -16.35
CA TRP A 3 5.81 -4.13 -15.26
C TRP A 3 4.53 -3.36 -14.95
N GLY A 4 3.37 -3.98 -15.18
CA GLY A 4 2.10 -3.37 -14.80
C GLY A 4 2.20 -3.00 -13.32
N ALA A 5 1.74 -1.78 -12.98
CA ALA A 5 1.87 -1.28 -11.62
C ALA A 5 1.25 -2.29 -10.65
N PHE A 6 2.12 -2.92 -9.85
CA PHE A 6 1.77 -3.94 -8.87
C PHE A 6 1.64 -3.23 -7.53
N TYR A 7 0.61 -3.58 -6.77
CA TYR A 7 0.29 -2.92 -5.51
C TYR A 7 0.19 -3.97 -4.40
N MET A 8 0.63 -3.57 -3.22
CA MET A 8 0.46 -4.30 -1.97
C MET A 8 -0.58 -3.58 -1.12
N TYR A 9 -1.61 -4.31 -0.73
CA TYR A 9 -2.78 -3.79 -0.03
C TYR A 9 -2.66 -4.07 1.46
N TYR A 10 -2.86 -3.04 2.25
CA TYR A 10 -2.73 -3.08 3.69
C TYR A 10 -3.95 -2.41 4.34
N GLN A 11 -4.19 -2.78 5.59
CA GLN A 11 -5.21 -2.17 6.43
C GLN A 11 -4.62 -1.82 7.79
N CYS A 12 -4.76 -0.58 8.23
CA CYS A 12 -4.31 -0.17 9.55
C CYS A 12 -5.24 -0.76 10.63
N PRO A 13 -4.73 -1.55 11.60
CA PRO A 13 -5.57 -2.08 12.68
C PRO A 13 -6.02 -1.01 13.68
N GLN A 14 -5.31 0.12 13.76
CA GLN A 14 -5.58 1.18 14.74
C GLN A 14 -6.58 2.21 14.18
N CYS A 15 -6.47 2.49 12.88
CA CYS A 15 -7.16 3.58 12.21
C CYS A 15 -8.24 3.06 11.24
N GLY A 16 -8.24 1.76 10.93
CA GLY A 16 -9.20 1.12 10.01
C GLY A 16 -9.03 1.49 8.53
N LYS A 17 -8.10 2.41 8.22
CA LYS A 17 -7.83 2.85 6.86
C LYS A 17 -7.23 1.73 6.02
N LYS A 18 -7.77 1.57 4.82
CA LYS A 18 -7.25 0.69 3.78
C LYS A 18 -6.36 1.51 2.85
N PHE A 19 -5.14 1.06 2.67
CA PHE A 19 -4.15 1.74 1.83
C PHE A 19 -3.43 0.74 0.95
N LYS A 20 -2.92 1.20 -0.19
CA LYS A 20 -2.11 0.39 -1.10
C LYS A 20 -0.79 1.09 -1.39
N TYR A 21 0.28 0.31 -1.43
CA TYR A 21 1.63 0.74 -1.78
C TYR A 21 2.00 0.16 -3.14
N ALA A 22 2.49 0.99 -4.05
CA ALA A 22 3.08 0.49 -5.28
C ALA A 22 4.39 -0.23 -4.96
N ILE A 23 4.66 -1.38 -5.60
CA ILE A 23 5.95 -2.07 -5.45
C ILE A 23 7.12 -1.23 -5.95
N ASP A 24 6.85 -0.27 -6.84
CA ASP A 24 7.83 0.67 -7.37
C ASP A 24 8.37 1.60 -6.27
N LEU A 25 7.54 1.89 -5.26
CA LEU A 25 7.90 2.67 -4.09
C LEU A 25 8.67 1.87 -3.04
N LEU A 26 8.98 0.58 -3.27
CA LEU A 26 9.74 -0.20 -2.30
C LEU A 26 11.14 0.39 -2.05
N ASP A 27 11.77 0.96 -3.08
CA ASP A 27 13.10 1.60 -2.97
C ASP A 27 13.03 2.94 -2.22
N VAL A 28 11.95 3.71 -2.44
CA VAL A 28 11.73 5.04 -1.83
C VAL A 28 11.25 4.91 -0.37
N ALA A 29 10.26 4.06 -0.14
CA ALA A 29 9.66 3.87 1.17
C ALA A 29 10.54 3.01 2.09
N GLY A 30 11.29 2.05 1.55
CA GLY A 30 12.23 1.21 2.31
C GLY A 30 11.61 0.65 3.61
N GLU A 31 12.05 1.17 4.75
CA GLU A 31 11.60 0.77 6.09
C GLU A 31 10.19 1.28 6.46
N ARG A 32 9.72 2.36 5.81
CA ARG A 32 8.36 2.91 5.94
C ARG A 32 7.33 2.12 5.12
N PHE A 33 7.77 1.24 4.24
CA PHE A 33 6.89 0.46 3.39
C PHE A 33 5.92 -0.39 4.23
N GLY A 34 4.63 -0.28 3.93
CA GLY A 34 3.57 -0.96 4.70
C GLY A 34 3.21 -0.28 6.03
N GLN A 35 3.78 0.89 6.34
CA GLN A 35 3.33 1.69 7.50
C GLN A 35 2.17 2.60 7.11
N CYS A 36 1.25 2.82 8.05
CA CYS A 36 0.16 3.77 7.84
C CYS A 36 0.70 5.21 7.93
N PRO A 37 0.38 6.13 7.00
CA PRO A 37 0.93 7.50 6.99
C PRO A 37 0.57 8.30 8.25
N GLU A 38 -0.63 8.09 8.81
CA GLU A 38 -1.06 8.78 10.02
C GLU A 38 -0.56 8.12 11.30
N CYS A 39 -0.58 6.79 11.34
CA CYS A 39 -0.44 6.04 12.58
C CYS A 39 1.00 5.51 12.76
N LYS A 40 1.83 5.56 11.70
CA LYS A 40 3.22 5.05 11.61
C LYS A 40 3.37 3.61 12.13
N LEU A 41 2.28 2.87 12.09
CA LEU A 41 2.16 1.49 12.52
C LEU A 41 2.17 0.61 11.27
N ALA A 42 2.79 -0.56 11.38
CA ALA A 42 2.73 -1.57 10.33
C ALA A 42 1.27 -1.97 10.09
N GLY A 43 0.80 -1.77 8.86
CA GLY A 43 -0.51 -2.20 8.43
C GLY A 43 -0.56 -3.72 8.30
N THR A 44 -1.75 -4.27 8.51
CA THR A 44 -2.01 -5.68 8.24
C THR A 44 -2.05 -5.89 6.73
N PHE A 45 -1.14 -6.69 6.21
CA PHE A 45 -1.15 -7.10 4.80
C PHE A 45 -2.41 -7.90 4.48
N ILE A 46 -3.12 -7.50 3.42
CA ILE A 46 -4.37 -8.12 2.98
C ILE A 46 -4.13 -8.98 1.74
N LYS A 47 -3.58 -8.37 0.68
CA LYS A 47 -3.34 -9.00 -0.61
C LYS A 47 -2.27 -8.23 -1.38
N GLU A 48 -1.69 -8.83 -2.41
CA GLU A 48 -0.87 -8.18 -3.42
C GLU A 48 -1.46 -8.47 -4.81
N GLY A 49 -1.35 -7.54 -5.74
CA GLY A 49 -1.89 -7.72 -7.08
C GLY A 49 -1.79 -6.49 -7.98
N PRO A 50 -2.16 -6.63 -9.27
CA PRO A 50 -2.22 -5.51 -10.20
C PRO A 50 -3.30 -4.50 -9.78
N ASN A 51 -3.15 -3.24 -10.18
CA ASN A 51 -4.20 -2.23 -10.00
C ASN A 51 -5.47 -2.65 -10.76
N THR A 52 -6.45 -3.15 -10.04
CA THR A 52 -7.79 -3.43 -10.54
C THR A 52 -8.72 -2.28 -10.16
N PRO A 53 -9.86 -2.08 -10.84
CA PRO A 53 -10.83 -1.05 -10.44
C PRO A 53 -11.36 -1.20 -9.00
N ASP A 54 -11.35 -2.41 -8.43
CA ASP A 54 -11.63 -2.71 -7.00
C ASP A 54 -10.61 -2.04 -6.05
N SER A 55 -9.44 -1.72 -6.57
CA SER A 55 -8.33 -1.09 -5.84
C SER A 55 -8.54 0.40 -5.57
N LEU A 56 -9.59 1.01 -6.15
CA LEU A 56 -9.97 2.40 -5.91
C LEU A 56 -10.43 2.63 -4.47
N GLU A 57 -10.87 1.59 -3.76
CA GLU A 57 -11.22 1.67 -2.34
C GLU A 57 -10.01 1.81 -1.41
N TYR A 58 -8.80 1.62 -1.93
CA TYR A 58 -7.56 1.69 -1.16
C TYR A 58 -6.83 2.98 -1.52
N GLU A 59 -6.55 3.78 -0.50
CA GLU A 59 -5.83 5.04 -0.65
C GLU A 59 -4.38 4.75 -1.10
N GLU A 60 -3.93 5.43 -2.15
CA GLU A 60 -2.56 5.33 -2.66
C GLU A 60 -1.65 6.16 -1.76
N VAL A 61 -0.72 5.49 -1.09
CA VAL A 61 0.29 6.20 -0.29
C VAL A 61 1.49 6.45 -1.22
N ASP A 62 1.53 7.67 -1.73
CA ASP A 62 2.65 8.24 -2.47
C ASP A 62 3.38 9.18 -1.48
N ASP A 63 4.37 8.66 -0.75
CA ASP A 63 5.27 9.46 0.13
C ASP A 63 6.70 9.41 -0.43
#